data_AF-F9ECT2-F1
#
_entry.id   AF-F9ECT2-F1
#
_cell.length_a   1.000
_cell.length_b   1.000
_cell.length_c   1.000
_cell.angle_alpha   90.00
_cell.angle_beta   90.00
_cell.angle_gamma   90.00
#
_symmetry.space_group_name_H-M   'P 1'
#
loop_
_entity.id
_entity.type
_entity.pdbx_description
1 polymer ?
#
loop_
_entity_poly.entity_id
_entity_poly.type
_entity_poly.pdbx_seq_one_letter_code
_entity_poly.pdbx_strand_id
1 'polypeptide(L)'
;MTDAVASGPDEEALDTSTQDDAPADGTVEDHPDWVDNLKLKAIRDVKEQIEKSRTFLVEDWTTSTQTVPSATDPDGLNPTVVVGGAGPDSFRTALDEETWNSDTAVEYQYRINSAIDSITAVLDALVAVVTSAENTQKRDPGEKVPPHSDEANWGQY
;
A
#
# COMPACT_ATOMS: atom_id res chain seq x y z
N MET A 1 51.57 46.57 28.59
CA MET A 1 50.82 46.96 27.38
C MET A 1 50.86 45.77 26.45
N THR A 2 49.82 44.97 26.25
CA THR A 2 48.37 45.20 26.38
C THR A 2 47.68 43.89 26.75
N ASP A 3 46.66 44.05 27.59
CA ASP A 3 45.75 43.04 28.12
C ASP A 3 44.91 42.35 27.03
N ALA A 4 44.55 41.10 27.32
CA ALA A 4 43.48 40.39 26.64
C ALA A 4 42.16 40.77 27.32
N VAL A 5 41.16 41.22 26.55
CA VAL A 5 39.76 41.12 26.95
C VAL A 5 38.90 40.87 25.72
N ALA A 6 38.33 39.67 25.67
CA ALA A 6 37.16 39.37 24.87
C ALA A 6 35.94 39.76 25.71
N SER A 7 35.19 40.77 25.27
CA SER A 7 33.86 41.07 25.80
C SER A 7 32.87 40.84 24.66
N GLY A 8 32.21 39.67 24.69
CA GLY A 8 30.99 39.44 23.92
C GLY A 8 29.81 40.16 24.60
N PRO A 9 28.77 40.57 23.85
CA PRO A 9 27.68 41.35 24.39
C PRO A 9 26.62 40.46 25.08
N ASP A 10 26.14 41.00 26.20
CA ASP A 10 24.83 40.93 26.84
C ASP A 10 24.02 39.62 26.80
N GLU A 11 23.83 39.06 27.99
CA GLU A 11 22.86 38.03 28.30
C GLU A 11 21.43 38.59 28.23
N GLU A 12 20.75 38.35 27.10
CA GLU A 12 19.29 38.42 27.02
C GLU A 12 18.73 37.30 27.92
N ALA A 13 18.20 37.69 29.08
CA ALA A 13 17.43 36.80 29.94
C ALA A 13 16.19 36.31 29.17
N LEU A 14 16.23 35.07 28.68
CA LEU A 14 15.05 34.37 28.16
C LEU A 14 14.07 34.13 29.32
N ASP A 15 13.00 34.92 29.33
CA ASP A 15 11.81 34.70 30.14
C ASP A 15 11.23 33.32 29.79
N THR A 16 11.40 32.37 30.72
CA THR A 16 10.80 31.04 30.64
C THR A 16 9.46 31.04 31.35
N SER A 17 8.54 31.86 30.85
CA SER A 17 7.12 31.74 31.17
C SER A 17 6.60 30.44 30.55
N THR A 18 6.68 29.35 31.31
CA THR A 18 6.08 28.06 30.99
C THR A 18 4.57 28.24 31.00
N GLN A 19 3.98 28.46 29.83
CA GLN A 19 2.55 28.34 29.66
C GLN A 19 2.20 26.86 29.71
N ASP A 20 1.60 26.48 30.82
CA ASP A 20 1.06 25.16 31.12
C ASP A 20 -0.19 24.95 30.25
N ASP A 21 0.00 24.67 28.96
CA ASP A 21 -1.09 24.30 28.05
C ASP A 21 -1.48 22.84 28.33
N ALA A 22 -2.36 22.67 29.31
CA ALA A 22 -3.12 21.45 29.50
C ALA A 22 -3.73 20.99 28.16
N PRO A 23 -3.79 19.69 27.85
CA PRO A 23 -4.42 19.23 26.63
C PRO A 23 -5.89 19.68 26.67
N ALA A 24 -6.30 20.46 25.67
CA ALA A 24 -7.68 20.81 25.47
C ALA A 24 -8.52 19.53 25.51
N ASP A 25 -9.43 19.48 26.47
CA ASP A 25 -10.45 18.45 26.61
C ASP A 25 -11.13 18.29 25.24
N GLY A 26 -11.09 17.07 24.70
CA GLY A 26 -11.46 16.73 23.34
C GLY A 26 -12.97 16.75 23.11
N THR A 27 -13.60 17.90 23.33
CA THR A 27 -14.92 18.18 22.79
C THR A 27 -14.77 18.35 21.29
N VAL A 28 -15.14 17.32 20.54
CA VAL A 28 -15.43 17.44 19.11
C VAL A 28 -16.55 18.47 19.01
N GLU A 29 -16.24 19.70 18.59
CA GLU A 29 -17.26 20.68 18.30
C GLU A 29 -18.14 20.12 17.17
N ASP A 30 -19.40 19.83 17.50
CA ASP A 30 -20.34 19.31 16.53
C ASP A 30 -20.75 20.48 15.63
N HIS A 31 -20.26 20.46 14.40
CA HIS A 31 -20.56 21.45 13.38
C HIS A 31 -21.58 20.87 12.39
N PRO A 32 -22.90 21.05 12.63
CA PRO A 32 -23.94 20.41 11.82
C PRO A 32 -23.98 20.91 10.36
N ASP A 33 -23.32 22.02 10.06
CA ASP A 33 -23.20 22.60 8.73
C ASP A 33 -21.99 22.07 7.94
N TRP A 34 -21.08 21.32 8.57
CA TRP A 34 -19.94 20.74 7.88
C TRP A 34 -20.33 19.61 6.93
N VAL A 35 -19.65 19.58 5.79
CA VAL A 35 -19.89 18.61 4.70
C VAL A 35 -18.85 17.51 4.73
N ASP A 36 -19.07 16.44 3.95
CA ASP A 36 -18.11 15.36 3.84
C ASP A 36 -16.81 15.82 3.18
N ASN A 37 -15.67 15.40 3.74
CA ASN A 37 -14.37 15.56 3.11
C ASN A 37 -14.29 14.71 1.82
N LEU A 38 -14.31 15.37 0.65
CA LEU A 38 -14.33 14.71 -0.64
C LEU A 38 -12.97 14.11 -1.02
N LYS A 39 -11.86 14.70 -0.56
CA LYS A 39 -10.51 14.13 -0.74
C LYS A 39 -10.34 12.84 0.06
N LEU A 40 -10.86 12.79 1.29
CA LEU A 40 -10.86 11.58 2.11
C LEU A 40 -11.71 10.47 1.47
N LYS A 41 -12.86 10.80 0.89
CA LYS A 41 -13.65 9.84 0.09
C LYS A 41 -12.83 9.28 -1.07
N ALA A 42 -12.14 10.13 -1.83
CA ALA A 42 -11.26 9.70 -2.91
C ALA A 42 -10.18 8.72 -2.46
N ILE A 43 -9.54 9.01 -1.33
CA ILE A 43 -8.50 8.16 -0.73
C ILE A 43 -9.07 6.79 -0.35
N ARG A 44 -10.26 6.76 0.25
CA ARG A 44 -10.96 5.51 0.60
C ARG A 44 -11.31 4.70 -0.64
N ASP A 45 -11.80 5.34 -1.70
CA ASP A 45 -12.12 4.66 -2.96
C ASP A 45 -10.85 4.05 -3.57
N VAL A 46 -9.73 4.79 -3.62
CA VAL A 46 -8.44 4.29 -4.12
C VAL A 46 -7.97 3.10 -3.28
N LYS A 47 -8.06 3.20 -1.95
CA LYS A 47 -7.71 2.11 -1.03
C LYS A 47 -8.52 0.86 -1.32
N GLU A 48 -9.83 0.99 -1.46
CA GLU A 48 -10.73 -0.13 -1.75
C GLU A 48 -10.33 -0.84 -3.05
N GLN A 49 -9.95 -0.11 -4.10
CA GLN A 49 -9.50 -0.70 -5.36
C GLN A 49 -8.16 -1.44 -5.23
N ILE A 50 -7.23 -0.91 -4.43
CA ILE A 50 -5.94 -1.57 -4.16
C ILE A 50 -6.17 -2.85 -3.36
N GLU A 51 -7.01 -2.79 -2.31
CA GLU A 51 -7.37 -3.95 -1.50
C GLU A 51 -8.07 -5.03 -2.34
N LYS A 52 -9.01 -4.66 -3.22
CA LYS A 52 -9.63 -5.58 -4.18
C LYS A 52 -8.60 -6.23 -5.10
N SER A 53 -7.64 -5.45 -5.61
CA SER A 53 -6.59 -5.99 -6.48
C SER A 53 -5.68 -6.98 -5.74
N ARG A 54 -5.37 -6.69 -4.46
CA ARG A 54 -4.61 -7.56 -3.58
C ARG A 54 -5.34 -8.86 -3.28
N THR A 55 -6.60 -8.76 -2.87
CA THR A 55 -7.46 -9.93 -2.63
C THR A 55 -7.59 -10.76 -3.90
N PHE A 56 -7.88 -10.13 -5.04
CA PHE A 56 -7.97 -10.84 -6.31
C PHE A 56 -6.67 -11.60 -6.61
N LEU A 57 -5.50 -10.97 -6.47
CA LEU A 57 -4.22 -11.64 -6.74
C LEU A 57 -4.00 -12.86 -5.84
N VAL A 58 -4.36 -12.78 -4.56
CA VAL A 58 -4.07 -13.84 -3.57
C VAL A 58 -5.12 -14.95 -3.57
N GLU A 59 -6.39 -14.59 -3.73
CA GLU A 59 -7.53 -15.48 -3.49
C GLU A 59 -8.21 -15.94 -4.78
N ASP A 60 -8.38 -15.04 -5.75
CA ASP A 60 -9.25 -15.28 -6.93
C ASP A 60 -8.48 -15.49 -8.23
N TRP A 61 -7.23 -15.04 -8.32
CA TRP A 61 -6.42 -15.18 -9.51
C TRP A 61 -6.10 -16.65 -9.72
N THR A 62 -6.49 -17.18 -10.86
CA THR A 62 -6.21 -18.57 -11.24
C THR A 62 -5.55 -18.63 -12.60
N THR A 63 -4.66 -19.59 -12.77
CA THR A 63 -4.14 -19.94 -14.10
C THR A 63 -5.22 -20.58 -14.97
N SER A 64 -5.15 -20.41 -16.29
CA SER A 64 -6.03 -21.17 -17.20
C SER A 64 -5.61 -22.64 -17.24
N THR A 65 -6.58 -23.54 -17.43
CA THR A 65 -6.29 -24.95 -17.72
C THR A 65 -5.49 -25.08 -19.01
N GLN A 66 -4.43 -25.89 -18.99
CA GLN A 66 -3.56 -26.11 -20.14
C GLN A 66 -3.45 -27.60 -20.47
N THR A 67 -3.46 -27.92 -21.76
CA THR A 67 -3.19 -29.28 -22.23
C THR A 67 -1.76 -29.32 -22.75
N VAL A 68 -0.91 -30.12 -22.12
CA VAL A 68 0.50 -30.26 -22.50
C VAL A 68 0.68 -31.63 -23.18
N PRO A 69 1.09 -31.68 -24.46
CA PRO A 69 1.46 -32.93 -25.10
C PRO A 69 2.58 -33.62 -24.33
N SER A 70 2.47 -34.93 -24.13
CA SER A 70 3.51 -35.70 -23.43
C SER A 70 4.81 -35.67 -24.23
N ALA A 71 5.93 -35.33 -23.58
CA ALA A 71 7.26 -35.38 -24.19
C ALA A 71 7.71 -36.82 -24.51
N THR A 72 7.11 -37.82 -23.86
CA THR A 72 7.40 -39.25 -24.05
C THR A 72 6.44 -39.95 -25.02
N ASP A 73 5.37 -39.29 -25.46
CA ASP A 73 4.43 -39.80 -26.48
C ASP A 73 4.06 -38.70 -27.49
N PRO A 74 4.95 -38.37 -28.45
CA PRO A 74 4.75 -37.29 -29.40
C PRO A 74 3.62 -37.54 -30.42
N ASP A 75 3.16 -38.79 -30.58
CA ASP A 75 2.06 -39.18 -31.49
C ASP A 75 0.68 -39.18 -30.79
N GLY A 76 0.66 -39.02 -29.45
CA GLY A 76 -0.45 -38.43 -28.69
C GLY A 76 -1.80 -39.12 -28.79
N LEU A 77 -1.96 -40.27 -28.12
CA LEU A 77 -3.31 -40.77 -27.80
C LEU A 77 -3.83 -40.26 -26.45
N ASN A 78 -2.97 -39.74 -25.57
CA ASN A 78 -3.34 -39.17 -24.26
C ASN A 78 -2.42 -38.01 -23.85
N PRO A 79 -2.78 -36.74 -24.13
CA PRO A 79 -2.01 -35.60 -23.61
C PRO A 79 -2.11 -35.51 -22.08
N THR A 80 -1.05 -35.03 -21.43
CA THR A 80 -1.08 -34.70 -20.00
C THR A 80 -1.84 -33.39 -19.83
N VAL A 81 -3.01 -33.45 -19.19
CA VAL A 81 -3.75 -32.25 -18.84
C VAL A 81 -3.14 -31.66 -17.57
N VAL A 82 -2.47 -30.52 -17.69
CA VAL A 82 -2.09 -29.71 -16.53
C VAL A 82 -3.34 -28.94 -16.11
N VAL A 83 -3.97 -29.38 -15.02
CA VAL A 83 -5.18 -28.75 -14.50
C VAL A 83 -4.83 -27.38 -13.92
N GLY A 84 -4.88 -26.35 -14.77
CA GLY A 84 -4.99 -24.97 -14.33
C GLY A 84 -6.34 -24.70 -13.68
N GLY A 85 -6.45 -23.56 -13.00
CA GLY A 85 -7.51 -23.25 -12.03
C GLY A 85 -6.97 -23.15 -10.59
N ALA A 86 -5.68 -23.35 -10.42
CA ALA A 86 -4.98 -23.21 -9.15
C ALA A 86 -4.56 -21.75 -8.92
N GLY A 87 -4.73 -21.28 -7.68
CA GLY A 87 -4.26 -19.96 -7.24
C GLY A 87 -2.74 -19.84 -7.23
N PRO A 88 -2.18 -18.65 -6.91
CA PRO A 88 -0.73 -18.42 -6.94
C PRO A 88 0.07 -19.42 -6.09
N ASP A 89 -0.45 -19.79 -4.92
CA ASP A 89 0.24 -20.73 -4.03
C ASP A 89 0.24 -22.16 -4.57
N SER A 90 -0.88 -22.62 -5.12
CA SER A 90 -0.92 -23.92 -5.79
C SER A 90 -0.06 -23.93 -7.05
N PHE A 91 0.02 -22.80 -7.76
CA PHE A 91 0.93 -22.64 -8.89
C PHE A 91 2.41 -22.71 -8.46
N ARG A 92 2.78 -22.08 -7.34
CA ARG A 92 4.13 -22.21 -6.76
C ARG A 92 4.49 -23.66 -6.46
N THR A 93 3.55 -24.44 -5.89
CA THR A 93 3.75 -25.88 -5.63
C THR A 93 3.84 -26.69 -6.92
N ALA A 94 3.04 -26.37 -7.94
CA ALA A 94 3.05 -27.09 -9.22
C ALA A 94 4.28 -26.81 -10.10
N LEU A 95 5.01 -25.72 -9.81
CA LEU A 95 6.25 -25.38 -10.49
C LEU A 95 7.51 -26.01 -9.84
N ASP A 96 7.37 -26.99 -8.95
CA ASP A 96 8.49 -27.56 -8.19
C ASP A 96 9.62 -28.17 -9.06
N GLU A 97 10.81 -28.33 -8.46
CA GLU A 97 12.02 -28.80 -9.14
C GLU A 97 11.92 -30.24 -9.70
N GLU A 98 11.02 -31.08 -9.15
CA GLU A 98 10.77 -32.44 -9.64
C GLU A 98 9.94 -32.40 -10.93
N THR A 99 8.94 -31.51 -10.98
CA THR A 99 8.08 -31.31 -12.15
C THR A 99 8.79 -30.55 -13.27
N TRP A 100 9.63 -29.57 -12.93
CA TRP A 100 10.36 -28.69 -13.85
C TRP A 100 11.87 -28.99 -13.83
N ASN A 101 12.23 -30.27 -13.99
CA ASN A 101 13.58 -30.80 -13.78
C ASN A 101 14.58 -30.50 -14.92
N SER A 102 14.88 -29.22 -15.16
CA SER A 102 16.03 -28.78 -15.96
C SER A 102 16.52 -27.40 -15.51
N ASP A 103 17.80 -27.07 -15.70
CA ASP A 103 18.36 -25.77 -15.29
C ASP A 103 17.57 -24.58 -15.83
N THR A 104 17.13 -24.66 -17.10
CA THR A 104 16.31 -23.63 -17.75
C THR A 104 14.92 -23.52 -17.12
N ALA A 105 14.33 -24.66 -16.72
CA ALA A 105 13.00 -24.71 -16.12
C ALA A 105 13.01 -24.14 -14.69
N VAL A 106 14.05 -24.43 -13.90
CA VAL A 106 14.28 -23.81 -12.57
C VAL A 106 14.42 -22.29 -12.69
N GLU A 107 15.15 -21.80 -13.69
CA GLU A 107 15.27 -20.35 -13.92
C GLU A 107 13.91 -19.70 -14.22
N TYR A 108 13.07 -20.34 -15.03
CA TYR A 108 11.72 -19.82 -15.30
C TYR A 108 10.82 -19.85 -14.07
N GLN A 109 10.85 -20.92 -13.28
CA GLN A 109 10.13 -21.01 -12.01
C GLN A 109 10.51 -19.83 -11.09
N TYR A 110 11.82 -19.60 -10.91
CA TYR A 110 12.31 -18.50 -10.06
C TYR A 110 11.79 -17.14 -10.54
N ARG A 111 11.88 -16.87 -11.85
CA ARG A 111 11.42 -15.60 -12.44
C ARG A 111 9.92 -15.39 -12.22
N ILE A 112 9.10 -16.42 -12.39
CA ILE A 112 7.64 -16.31 -12.22
C ILE A 112 7.29 -16.08 -10.75
N ASN A 113 7.87 -16.85 -9.82
CA ASN A 113 7.63 -16.69 -8.38
C ASN A 113 8.06 -15.28 -7.92
N SER A 114 9.24 -14.82 -8.36
CA SER A 114 9.74 -13.48 -8.05
C SER A 114 8.82 -12.37 -8.57
N ALA A 115 8.20 -12.55 -9.74
CA ALA A 115 7.23 -11.59 -10.26
C ALA A 115 5.97 -11.51 -9.39
N ILE A 116 5.41 -12.65 -8.97
CA ILE A 116 4.23 -12.68 -8.09
C ILE A 116 4.54 -12.02 -6.73
N ASP A 117 5.70 -12.34 -6.15
CA ASP A 117 6.15 -11.76 -4.88
C ASP A 117 6.31 -10.24 -4.99
N SER A 118 6.90 -9.78 -6.11
CA SER A 118 7.10 -8.35 -6.37
C SER A 118 5.78 -7.59 -6.47
N ILE A 119 4.78 -8.13 -7.20
CA ILE A 119 3.46 -7.50 -7.32
C ILE A 119 2.75 -7.45 -5.96
N THR A 120 2.82 -8.54 -5.20
CA THR A 120 2.24 -8.61 -3.85
C THR A 120 2.85 -7.55 -2.94
N ALA A 121 4.17 -7.42 -2.94
CA ALA A 121 4.89 -6.41 -2.14
C ALA A 121 4.52 -4.97 -2.54
N VAL A 122 4.33 -4.70 -3.84
CA VAL A 122 3.88 -3.39 -4.33
C VAL A 122 2.46 -3.08 -3.85
N LEU A 123 1.54 -4.04 -3.92
CA LEU A 123 0.16 -3.86 -3.44
C LEU A 123 0.13 -3.62 -1.93
N ASP A 124 0.90 -4.37 -1.15
CA ASP A 124 1.05 -4.15 0.30
C ASP A 124 1.59 -2.75 0.62
N ALA A 125 2.62 -2.30 -0.11
CA ALA A 125 3.19 -0.97 0.07
C ALA A 125 2.18 0.14 -0.28
N LEU A 126 1.38 -0.04 -1.34
CA LEU A 126 0.32 0.90 -1.72
C LEU A 126 -0.77 0.97 -0.64
N VAL A 127 -1.22 -0.15 -0.09
CA VAL A 127 -2.19 -0.18 1.03
C VAL A 127 -1.64 0.60 2.22
N ALA A 128 -0.36 0.42 2.56
CA ALA A 128 0.27 1.13 3.68
C ALA A 128 0.31 2.66 3.45
N VAL A 129 0.74 3.10 2.25
CA VAL A 129 0.80 4.53 1.90
C VAL A 129 -0.59 5.15 1.95
N VAL A 130 -1.59 4.52 1.33
CA VAL A 130 -2.96 5.07 1.26
C VAL A 130 -3.62 5.05 2.64
N THR A 131 -3.35 4.05 3.47
CA THR A 131 -3.79 4.04 4.89
C THR A 131 -3.18 5.18 5.69
N SER A 132 -1.90 5.49 5.47
CA SER A 132 -1.25 6.66 6.10
C SER A 132 -1.91 7.98 5.67
N ALA A 133 -2.19 8.13 4.37
CA ALA A 133 -2.89 9.30 3.84
C ALA A 133 -4.32 9.41 4.41
N GLU A 134 -5.06 8.30 4.49
CA GLU A 134 -6.39 8.22 5.08
C GLU A 134 -6.38 8.68 6.53
N ASN A 135 -5.44 8.15 7.34
CA ASN A 135 -5.32 8.51 8.75
C ASN A 135 -4.91 9.97 8.95
N THR A 136 -4.06 10.50 8.07
CA THR A 136 -3.68 11.92 8.08
C THR A 136 -4.92 12.80 7.88
N GLN A 137 -5.70 12.53 6.82
CA GLN A 137 -6.93 13.26 6.51
C GLN A 137 -8.02 13.10 7.58
N LYS A 138 -8.15 11.91 8.19
CA LYS A 138 -9.06 11.68 9.32
C LYS A 138 -8.70 12.50 10.55
N ARG A 139 -7.41 12.71 10.80
CA ARG A 139 -6.93 13.49 11.95
C ARG A 139 -7.07 15.00 11.69
N ASP A 140 -6.67 15.42 10.50
CA ASP A 140 -6.71 16.82 10.07
C ASP A 140 -6.80 16.87 8.54
N PRO A 141 -7.88 17.43 7.96
CA PRO A 141 -8.89 18.26 8.60
C PRO A 141 -10.09 17.53 9.20
N GLY A 142 -10.14 16.19 9.09
CA GLY A 142 -11.24 15.38 9.62
C GLY A 142 -12.16 14.80 8.54
N GLU A 143 -13.14 14.01 8.99
CA GLU A 143 -14.14 13.38 8.10
C GLU A 143 -15.19 14.37 7.59
N LYS A 144 -15.47 15.38 8.40
CA LYS A 144 -16.35 16.51 8.10
C LYS A 144 -15.48 17.77 8.04
N VAL A 145 -15.80 18.67 7.10
CA VAL A 145 -15.02 19.89 6.86
C VAL A 145 -15.95 21.07 6.55
N PRO A 146 -15.51 22.32 6.76
CA PRO A 146 -16.29 23.50 6.37
C PRO A 146 -16.68 23.46 4.88
N PRO A 147 -17.91 23.85 4.50
CA PRO A 147 -18.38 23.80 3.10
C PRO A 147 -17.52 24.53 2.06
N HIS A 148 -16.72 25.49 2.51
CA HIS A 148 -15.86 26.31 1.65
C HIS A 148 -14.38 25.92 1.71
N SER A 149 -14.02 24.83 2.41
CA SER A 149 -12.65 24.34 2.45
C SER A 149 -12.22 23.72 1.12
N ASP A 150 -10.92 23.55 0.93
CA ASP A 150 -10.40 22.83 -0.23
C ASP A 150 -10.83 21.36 -0.20
N GLU A 151 -11.06 20.76 0.97
CA GLU A 151 -11.48 19.37 1.13
C GLU A 151 -12.96 19.14 0.81
N ALA A 152 -13.79 20.16 0.97
CA ALA A 152 -15.18 20.14 0.51
C ALA A 152 -15.28 20.24 -1.03
N ASN A 153 -14.20 20.61 -1.71
CA ASN A 153 -14.18 20.90 -3.14
C ASN A 153 -13.29 19.90 -3.90
N TRP A 154 -13.83 19.28 -4.95
CA TRP A 154 -13.05 18.42 -5.86
C TRP A 154 -12.24 19.20 -6.91
N GLY A 155 -12.32 20.53 -6.86
CA GLY A 155 -11.86 21.45 -7.90
C GLY A 155 -13.05 21.99 -8.69
N GLN A 156 -13.45 23.22 -8.39
CA GLN A 156 -14.04 24.11 -9.38
C GLN A 156 -13.02 25.22 -9.59
N TYR A 157 -12.35 25.20 -10.74
CA TYR A 157 -11.64 26.37 -11.23
C TYR A 157 -12.66 27.36 -11.80
#